data_AF-A0A3D6BS74-F1
#
_entry.id   AF-A0A3D6BS74-F1
#
_cell.length_a   1.000
_cell.length_b   1.000
_cell.length_c   1.000
_cell.angle_alpha   90.00
_cell.angle_beta   90.00
_cell.angle_gamma   90.00
#
_symmetry.space_group_name_H-M   'P 1'
#
loop_
_entity.id
_entity.type
_entity.pdbx_description
1 polymer ?
#
loop_
_entity_poly.entity_id
_entity_poly.type
_entity_poly.pdbx_seq_one_letter_code
_entity_poly.pdbx_strand_id
1 'polypeptide(L)'
;MLNIDLNNNGVSHEEKQNKMKLKTTKKQIRENTRGNLYSVGYCELQYLLRDENPFAYSSGVNGWACDYYQLSVNGQRVIISTGYSPIGKRIDYKTVREYDTVASKLTAFNSGLNYEQAKEERKKLLNNFLRTLIEEK
;
A
#
# COMPACT_ATOMS: atom_id res chain seq x y z
N MET A 1 -38.63 -37.11 13.75
CA MET A 1 -37.53 -36.68 12.86
C MET A 1 -37.42 -35.17 12.99
N LEU A 2 -36.39 -34.70 13.70
CA LEU A 2 -36.07 -33.28 13.82
C LEU A 2 -35.41 -32.83 12.51
N ASN A 3 -36.11 -32.04 11.71
CA ASN A 3 -35.51 -31.31 10.61
C ASN A 3 -34.83 -30.08 11.20
N ILE A 4 -33.50 -30.14 11.32
CA ILE A 4 -32.67 -28.97 11.60
C ILE A 4 -32.51 -28.24 10.27
N ASP A 5 -33.18 -27.10 10.14
CA ASP A 5 -32.95 -26.16 9.06
C ASP A 5 -31.53 -25.61 9.18
N LEU A 6 -30.63 -26.07 8.31
CA LEU A 6 -29.31 -25.48 8.11
C LEU A 6 -29.44 -24.18 7.31
N ASN A 7 -30.02 -23.15 7.93
CA ASN A 7 -29.85 -21.78 7.49
C ASN A 7 -28.45 -21.32 7.90
N ASN A 8 -27.47 -21.59 7.02
CA ASN A 8 -26.11 -21.07 7.11
C ASN A 8 -26.07 -19.58 6.69
N ASN A 9 -26.92 -18.77 7.31
CA ASN A 9 -26.93 -17.31 7.19
C ASN A 9 -26.15 -16.73 8.36
N GLY A 10 -24.83 -16.62 8.20
CA GLY A 10 -23.96 -16.16 9.28
C GLY A 10 -22.57 -15.75 8.83
N VAL A 11 -22.42 -15.11 7.67
CA VAL A 11 -21.27 -14.22 7.50
C VAL A 11 -21.68 -12.89 8.11
N SER A 12 -21.27 -12.68 9.36
CA SER A 12 -21.57 -11.49 10.12
C SER A 12 -21.10 -10.24 9.36
N HIS A 13 -21.93 -9.20 9.39
CA HIS A 13 -21.64 -7.86 8.88
C HIS A 13 -20.42 -7.18 9.55
N GLU A 14 -19.70 -7.87 10.42
CA GLU A 14 -18.68 -7.36 11.35
C GLU A 14 -17.26 -7.30 10.75
N GLU A 15 -17.00 -8.01 9.63
CA GLU A 15 -15.66 -8.07 9.01
C GLU A 15 -15.46 -7.09 7.84
N LYS A 16 -16.46 -6.26 7.51
CA LYS A 16 -16.20 -5.00 6.80
C LYS A 16 -15.82 -3.94 7.81
N GLN A 17 -14.75 -4.18 8.57
CA GLN A 17 -14.16 -3.15 9.40
C GLN A 17 -13.65 -2.07 8.47
N ASN A 18 -14.44 -1.00 8.34
CA ASN A 18 -14.08 0.24 7.68
C ASN A 18 -12.84 0.76 8.41
N LYS A 19 -11.66 0.30 8.00
CA LYS A 19 -10.39 0.54 8.69
C LYS A 19 -10.07 2.01 8.50
N MET A 20 -10.59 2.83 9.40
CA MET A 20 -10.33 4.26 9.40
C MET A 20 -8.82 4.48 9.45
N LYS A 21 -8.29 5.24 8.51
CA LYS A 21 -6.86 5.61 8.51
C LYS A 21 -6.58 6.42 9.78
N LEU A 22 -5.52 6.07 10.50
CA LEU A 22 -5.10 6.82 11.68
C LEU A 22 -4.57 8.20 11.27
N LYS A 23 -5.15 9.29 11.81
CA LYS A 23 -4.53 10.61 11.72
C LYS A 23 -3.32 10.65 12.65
N THR A 24 -2.15 10.96 12.12
CA THR A 24 -0.90 11.01 12.88
C THR A 24 -0.01 12.18 12.45
N THR A 25 1.05 12.44 13.21
CA THR A 25 2.06 13.44 12.86
C THR A 25 3.25 12.82 12.14
N LYS A 26 3.87 13.61 11.27
CA LYS A 26 5.14 13.25 10.62
C LYS A 26 6.24 12.90 11.63
N LYS A 27 6.25 13.57 12.78
CA LYS A 27 7.20 13.31 13.89
C LYS A 27 7.01 11.90 14.45
N GLN A 28 5.77 11.54 14.82
CA GLN A 28 5.44 10.21 15.32
C GLN A 28 5.82 9.10 14.33
N ILE A 29 5.55 9.29 13.03
CA ILE A 29 5.94 8.29 12.02
C ILE A 29 7.45 8.11 11.94
N ARG A 30 8.24 9.20 11.98
CA ARG A 30 9.71 9.11 11.97
C ARG A 30 10.24 8.37 13.20
N GLU A 31 9.80 8.75 14.39
CA GLU A 31 10.25 8.15 15.65
C GLU A 31 9.90 6.65 15.73
N ASN A 32 8.75 6.26 15.19
CA ASN A 32 8.30 4.86 15.20
C ASN A 32 8.84 4.01 14.04
N THR A 33 9.53 4.60 13.06
CA THR A 33 10.05 3.88 11.89
C THR A 33 11.57 3.86 11.93
N ARG A 34 12.13 2.72 12.36
CA ARG A 34 13.56 2.45 12.57
C ARG A 34 14.39 2.47 11.27
N GLY A 35 14.31 3.53 10.47
CA GLY A 35 15.11 3.74 9.25
C GLY A 35 14.45 3.32 7.93
N ASN A 36 13.49 2.39 7.92
CA ASN A 36 12.80 1.94 6.70
C ASN A 36 11.60 2.84 6.33
N LEU A 37 11.82 4.15 6.26
CA LEU A 37 10.81 5.14 5.88
C LEU A 37 11.20 5.77 4.55
N TYR A 38 10.39 5.54 3.52
CA TYR A 38 10.62 6.03 2.16
C TYR A 38 9.54 7.01 1.73
N SER A 39 9.91 7.92 0.82
CA SER A 39 8.98 8.93 0.28
C SER A 39 8.86 8.86 -1.24
N VAL A 40 7.62 9.04 -1.71
CA VAL A 40 7.28 9.29 -3.11
C VAL A 40 6.28 10.43 -3.25
N GLY A 41 6.30 11.09 -4.40
CA GLY A 41 5.36 12.16 -4.72
C GLY A 41 3.93 11.66 -4.90
N TYR A 42 3.00 12.61 -4.98
CA TYR A 42 1.58 12.33 -5.20
C TYR A 42 1.38 11.52 -6.49
N CYS A 43 0.59 10.44 -6.39
CA CYS A 43 0.27 9.50 -7.47
C CYS A 43 1.44 8.76 -8.13
N GLU A 44 2.68 8.89 -7.65
CA GLU A 44 3.83 8.26 -8.33
C GLU A 44 3.90 6.72 -8.21
N LEU A 45 3.17 6.14 -7.24
CA LEU A 45 3.05 4.68 -7.06
C LEU A 45 1.58 4.22 -7.09
N GLN A 46 0.72 4.96 -7.80
CA GLN A 46 -0.73 4.75 -7.77
C GLN A 46 -1.14 3.35 -8.23
N TYR A 47 -0.49 2.82 -9.27
CA TYR A 47 -0.82 1.50 -9.78
C TYR A 47 -0.16 0.40 -8.95
N LEU A 48 1.07 0.62 -8.50
CA LEU A 48 1.80 -0.36 -7.70
C LEU A 48 1.13 -0.60 -6.34
N LEU A 49 0.61 0.45 -5.69
CA LEU A 49 -0.05 0.38 -4.39
C LEU A 49 -1.57 0.19 -4.47
N ARG A 50 -2.11 -0.13 -5.65
CA ARG A 50 -3.56 -0.12 -5.91
C ARG A 50 -4.39 -0.98 -4.95
N ASP A 51 -3.86 -2.12 -4.52
CA ASP A 51 -4.55 -3.05 -3.62
C ASP A 51 -4.15 -2.87 -2.15
N GLU A 52 -3.23 -1.96 -1.89
CA GLU A 52 -2.74 -1.68 -0.55
C GLU A 52 -3.54 -0.53 0.05
N ASN A 53 -3.85 -0.66 1.34
CA ASN A 53 -4.53 0.39 2.08
C ASN A 53 -3.53 1.09 2.99
N PRO A 54 -3.42 2.42 2.94
CA PRO A 54 -2.61 3.14 3.90
C PRO A 54 -3.22 2.99 5.29
N PHE A 55 -2.37 2.82 6.30
CA PHE A 55 -2.78 2.63 7.68
C PHE A 55 -2.94 3.95 8.43
N ALA A 56 -2.28 5.01 7.96
CA ALA A 56 -2.27 6.32 8.57
C ALA A 56 -2.15 7.44 7.53
N TYR A 57 -2.42 8.67 7.95
CA TYR A 57 -2.19 9.88 7.15
C TYR A 57 -1.76 11.05 8.05
N SER A 58 -1.13 12.05 7.45
CA SER A 58 -0.87 13.34 8.09
C SER A 58 -1.55 14.47 7.32
N SER A 59 -1.96 15.53 8.05
CA SER A 59 -2.42 16.79 7.48
C SER A 59 -1.40 17.91 7.71
N GLY A 60 -1.36 18.90 6.83
CA GLY A 60 -0.65 20.16 6.98
C GLY A 60 -1.60 21.36 6.98
N VAL A 61 -1.06 22.56 6.73
CA VAL A 61 -1.83 23.82 6.69
C VAL A 61 -2.97 23.75 5.66
N ASN A 62 -2.72 23.15 4.50
CA ASN A 62 -3.68 23.07 3.39
C ASN A 62 -4.49 21.77 3.37
N GLY A 63 -4.66 21.09 4.51
CA GLY A 63 -5.39 19.83 4.59
C GLY A 63 -4.50 18.59 4.42
N TRP A 64 -4.92 17.60 3.64
CA TRP A 64 -4.20 16.32 3.52
C TRP A 64 -2.77 16.52 2.98
N ALA A 65 -1.78 15.96 3.67
CA ALA A 65 -0.36 16.10 3.30
C ALA A 65 0.19 14.83 2.65
N CYS A 66 -0.02 13.67 3.28
CA CYS A 66 0.42 12.38 2.77
C CYS A 66 -0.27 11.22 3.50
N ASP A 67 -0.32 10.09 2.81
CA ASP A 67 -0.70 8.79 3.34
C ASP A 67 0.56 7.97 3.68
N TYR A 68 0.41 7.02 4.61
CA TYR A 68 1.44 6.08 5.01
C TYR A 68 0.97 4.64 4.79
N TYR A 69 1.76 3.88 4.04
CA TYR A 69 1.56 2.47 3.77
C TYR A 69 2.54 1.67 4.62
N GLN A 70 2.02 0.66 5.33
CA GLN A 70 2.86 -0.29 6.07
C GLN A 70 2.92 -1.60 5.30
N LEU A 71 4.11 -1.90 4.80
CA LEU A 71 4.38 -3.05 3.96
C LEU A 71 5.42 -3.94 4.64
N SER A 72 5.51 -5.20 4.19
CA SER A 72 6.48 -6.16 4.73
C SER A 72 7.09 -6.96 3.59
N VAL A 73 8.42 -7.06 3.59
CA VAL A 73 9.16 -7.88 2.66
C VAL A 73 10.28 -8.59 3.41
N ASN A 74 10.45 -9.90 3.19
CA ASN A 74 11.49 -10.71 3.86
C ASN A 74 11.54 -10.51 5.40
N GLY A 75 10.37 -10.38 6.05
CA GLY A 75 10.27 -10.14 7.51
C GLY A 75 10.61 -8.72 7.98
N GLN A 76 10.97 -7.82 7.07
CA GLN A 76 11.28 -6.43 7.38
C GLN A 76 10.09 -5.51 7.09
N ARG A 77 9.75 -4.68 8.07
CA ARG A 77 8.75 -3.62 7.91
C ARG A 77 9.31 -2.49 7.05
N VAL A 78 8.54 -2.06 6.05
CA VAL A 78 8.82 -0.90 5.20
C VAL A 78 7.64 0.06 5.27
N ILE A 79 7.90 1.35 5.50
CA ILE A 79 6.88 2.39 5.43
C ILE A 79 7.11 3.23 4.19
N ILE A 80 6.07 3.37 3.36
CA ILE A 80 6.06 4.30 2.22
C ILE A 80 5.12 5.46 2.54
N SER A 81 5.64 6.68 2.48
CA SER A 81 4.88 7.92 2.54
C SER A 81 4.64 8.46 1.13
N THR A 82 3.39 8.73 0.77
CA THR A 82 3.01 9.28 -0.55
C THR A 82 2.04 10.46 -0.41
N GLY A 83 2.26 11.53 -1.18
CA GLY A 83 1.37 12.69 -1.21
C GLY A 83 2.07 13.98 -1.63
N TYR A 84 1.44 15.11 -1.30
CA TYR A 84 1.98 16.45 -1.58
C TYR A 84 3.16 16.84 -0.67
N SER A 85 3.22 16.26 0.52
CA SER A 85 4.30 16.51 1.47
C SER A 85 4.68 15.24 2.22
N PRO A 86 5.24 14.23 1.52
CA PRO A 86 5.65 12.96 2.09
C PRO A 86 6.92 13.11 2.94
N ILE A 87 7.29 12.07 3.68
CA ILE A 87 8.51 12.02 4.51
C ILE A 87 9.25 10.69 4.36
N GLY A 88 10.58 10.72 4.51
CA GLY A 88 11.44 9.53 4.36
C GLY A 88 12.51 9.70 3.29
N LYS A 89 13.37 8.69 3.13
CA LYS A 89 14.35 8.61 2.05
C LYS A 89 13.62 8.64 0.71
N ARG A 90 13.94 9.62 -0.14
CA ARG A 90 13.34 9.72 -1.47
C ARG A 90 13.74 8.50 -2.29
N ILE A 91 12.75 7.79 -2.82
CA ILE A 91 12.99 6.70 -3.77
C ILE A 91 13.38 7.33 -5.11
N ASP A 92 14.37 6.74 -5.78
CA ASP A 92 14.81 7.18 -7.10
C ASP A 92 13.64 7.19 -8.11
N TYR A 93 13.59 8.25 -8.91
CA TYR A 93 12.50 8.49 -9.85
C TYR A 93 12.43 7.40 -10.94
N LYS A 94 13.57 6.92 -11.43
CA LYS A 94 13.60 5.89 -12.47
C LYS A 94 13.03 4.59 -11.92
N THR A 95 13.43 4.19 -10.72
CA THR A 95 12.89 3.01 -10.03
C THR A 95 11.38 3.12 -9.83
N VAL A 96 10.89 4.25 -9.30
CA VAL A 96 9.46 4.48 -9.10
C VAL A 96 8.68 4.36 -10.42
N ARG A 97 9.16 5.04 -11.46
CA ARG A 97 8.49 5.05 -12.77
C ARG A 97 8.48 3.67 -13.44
N GLU A 98 9.58 2.93 -13.35
CA GLU A 98 9.69 1.59 -13.95
C GLU A 98 8.65 0.65 -13.36
N TYR A 99 8.61 0.53 -12.03
CA TYR A 99 7.69 -0.38 -11.36
C TYR A 99 6.22 0.04 -11.51
N ASP A 100 5.90 1.33 -11.39
CA ASP A 100 4.52 1.80 -11.54
C ASP A 100 4.01 1.64 -12.98
N THR A 101 4.88 1.79 -13.99
CA THR A 101 4.55 1.52 -15.41
C THR A 101 4.26 0.04 -15.66
N VAL A 102 5.00 -0.87 -15.02
CA VAL A 102 4.70 -2.30 -15.12
C VAL A 102 3.37 -2.61 -14.43
N ALA A 103 3.14 -2.03 -13.24
CA ALA A 103 1.88 -2.20 -12.52
C ALA A 103 0.66 -1.69 -13.31
N SER A 104 0.80 -0.58 -14.02
CA SER A 104 -0.28 -0.01 -14.83
C SER A 104 -0.71 -0.96 -15.96
N LYS A 105 0.26 -1.64 -16.61
CA LYS A 105 0.01 -2.63 -17.67
C LYS A 105 -0.74 -3.85 -17.18
N LEU A 106 -0.52 -4.28 -15.94
CA LEU A 106 -1.27 -5.40 -15.34
C LEU A 106 -2.78 -5.07 -15.22
N THR A 107 -3.11 -3.79 -15.07
CA THR A 107 -4.49 -3.30 -14.98
C THR A 107 -5.09 -2.86 -16.32
N ALA A 108 -4.33 -2.93 -17.41
CA ALA A 108 -4.80 -2.51 -18.72
C ALA A 108 -5.82 -3.50 -19.29
N PHE A 109 -6.78 -3.00 -20.06
CA PHE A 109 -7.84 -3.82 -20.66
C PHE A 109 -7.30 -4.98 -21.53
N ASN A 110 -6.15 -4.78 -22.16
CA ASN A 110 -5.48 -5.77 -23.01
C ASN A 110 -4.47 -6.65 -22.27
N SER A 111 -4.42 -6.63 -20.93
CA SER A 111 -3.48 -7.47 -20.17
C SER A 111 -3.78 -8.96 -20.27
N GLY A 112 -5.02 -9.33 -20.63
CA GLY A 112 -5.49 -10.71 -20.60
C GLY A 112 -5.66 -11.29 -19.18
N LEU A 113 -5.47 -10.46 -18.15
CA LEU A 113 -5.61 -10.85 -16.75
C LEU A 113 -6.97 -10.42 -16.21
N ASN A 114 -7.60 -11.29 -15.43
CA ASN A 114 -8.69 -10.86 -14.56
C ASN A 114 -8.15 -10.08 -13.34
N TYR A 115 -9.05 -9.51 -12.54
CA TYR A 115 -8.68 -8.67 -11.40
C TYR A 115 -7.79 -9.40 -10.37
N GLU A 116 -8.14 -10.63 -10.00
CA GLU A 116 -7.38 -11.41 -9.01
C GLU A 116 -5.99 -11.78 -9.54
N GLN A 117 -5.88 -12.20 -10.80
CA GLN A 117 -4.60 -12.45 -11.44
C GLN A 117 -3.72 -11.19 -11.47
N ALA A 118 -4.31 -10.05 -11.87
CA ALA A 118 -3.58 -8.78 -11.90
C ALA A 118 -3.13 -8.34 -10.50
N LYS A 119 -3.94 -8.60 -9.46
CA LYS A 119 -3.62 -8.33 -8.06
C LYS A 119 -2.47 -9.20 -7.55
N GLU A 120 -2.48 -10.50 -7.88
CA GLU A 120 -1.38 -11.40 -7.53
C GLU A 120 -0.06 -10.97 -8.20
N GLU A 121 -0.09 -10.63 -9.49
CA GLU A 121 1.09 -10.15 -10.21
C GLU A 121 1.58 -8.80 -9.66
N ARG A 122 0.67 -7.87 -9.33
CA ARG A 122 1.05 -6.62 -8.65
C ARG A 122 1.68 -6.87 -7.29
N LYS A 123 1.18 -7.83 -6.50
CA LYS A 123 1.77 -8.19 -5.21
C LYS A 123 3.19 -8.73 -5.36
N LYS A 124 3.46 -9.56 -6.37
CA LYS A 124 4.82 -10.02 -6.70
C LYS A 124 5.72 -8.85 -7.08
N LEU A 125 5.23 -7.97 -7.95
CA LEU A 125 5.94 -6.76 -8.38
C LEU A 125 6.26 -5.83 -7.21
N LEU A 126 5.30 -5.60 -6.31
CA LEU A 126 5.47 -4.82 -5.09
C LEU A 126 6.52 -5.43 -4.17
N ASN A 127 6.52 -6.75 -3.97
CA ASN A 127 7.57 -7.42 -3.19
C ASN A 127 8.96 -7.22 -3.80
N ASN A 128 9.09 -7.32 -5.12
CA ASN A 128 10.36 -7.07 -5.80
C ASN A 128 10.80 -5.61 -5.64
N PHE A 129 9.88 -4.64 -5.78
CA PHE A 129 10.16 -3.24 -5.52
C PHE A 129 10.67 -3.02 -4.09
N LEU A 130 10.03 -3.62 -3.09
CA LEU A 130 10.46 -3.46 -1.70
C LEU A 130 11.84 -4.08 -1.44
N ARG A 131 12.19 -5.17 -2.13
CA ARG A 131 13.53 -5.79 -2.04
C ARG A 131 14.61 -4.84 -2.53
N THR A 132 14.42 -4.19 -3.68
CA THR A 132 15.43 -3.24 -4.20
C THR A 132 15.69 -2.10 -3.22
N LEU A 133 14.65 -1.60 -2.54
CA LEU A 133 14.81 -0.53 -1.54
C LEU A 133 15.66 -0.95 -0.33
N ILE A 134 15.55 -2.20 0.12
CA ILE A 134 16.26 -2.67 1.33
C ILE A 134 17.65 -3.24 1.03
N GLU A 135 17.90 -3.67 -0.21
CA GLU A 135 19.19 -4.21 -0.67
C GLU A 135 20.18 -3.09 -1.06
N GLU A 136 19.70 -1.90 -1.42
CA GLU A 136 20.53 -0.69 -1.64
C GLU A 136 21.06 -0.05 -0.33
N LYS A 137 21.31 -0.86 0.70
CA LYS A 137 21.83 -0.42 2.01
C LYS A 137 23.32 -0.60 2.15
#